data_AF-A0A383UUP9-F1
#
_entry.id   AF-A0A383UUP9-F1
#
_cell.length_a   1.000
_cell.length_b   1.000
_cell.length_c   1.000
_cell.angle_alpha   90.00
_cell.angle_beta   90.00
_cell.angle_gamma   90.00
#
_symmetry.space_group_name_H-M   'P 1'
#
loop_
_entity.id
_entity.type
_entity.pdbx_description
1 polymer ?
#
loop_
_entity_poly.entity_id
_entity_poly.type
_entity_poly.pdbx_seq_one_letter_code
_entity_poly.pdbx_strand_id
1 'polypeptide(L)'
;MSDDYKSILVEEASKNEDWEYFREKLLSARSVQKNGQMAKDPRYAIYDFHYQLTDGEGYRNKIVFLAWSPDDSGVKPKMVYASSKGSLKKSLDGIAYDFQLNDSEDIEYDSIVKNISRAKAGSSAP
;
A
#
# COMPACT_ATOMS: atom_id res chain seq x y z
N MET A 1 -6.98 -9.99 -6.17
CA MET A 1 -7.44 -10.04 -7.59
C MET A 1 -8.20 -11.34 -7.79
N SER A 2 -9.18 -11.40 -8.71
CA SER A 2 -9.82 -12.66 -9.13
C SER A 2 -8.78 -13.68 -9.63
N ASP A 3 -9.07 -14.98 -9.49
CA ASP A 3 -8.28 -16.11 -9.99
C ASP A 3 -7.92 -16.04 -11.49
N ASP A 4 -8.67 -15.23 -12.25
CA ASP A 4 -8.46 -14.98 -13.68
C ASP A 4 -7.66 -13.72 -13.98
N TYR A 5 -7.22 -12.98 -12.95
CA TYR A 5 -6.48 -11.72 -13.06
C TYR A 5 -7.24 -10.61 -13.80
N LYS A 6 -8.56 -10.75 -13.98
CA LYS A 6 -9.40 -9.83 -14.77
C LYS A 6 -10.16 -8.82 -13.92
N SER A 7 -10.20 -8.99 -12.61
CA SER A 7 -10.90 -8.07 -11.71
C SER A 7 -10.15 -7.87 -10.40
N ILE A 8 -10.21 -6.62 -9.93
CA ILE A 8 -9.71 -6.22 -8.63
C ILE A 8 -10.89 -6.35 -7.67
N LEU A 9 -10.74 -7.22 -6.67
CA LEU A 9 -11.74 -7.48 -5.65
C LEU A 9 -11.25 -6.86 -4.35
N VAL A 10 -12.16 -6.22 -3.61
CA VAL A 10 -11.89 -5.77 -2.25
C VAL A 10 -11.88 -7.02 -1.38
N GLU A 11 -10.70 -7.36 -0.88
CA GLU A 11 -10.53 -8.51 0.02
C GLU A 11 -11.01 -8.15 1.44
N GLU A 12 -10.79 -6.91 1.85
CA GLU A 12 -11.21 -6.44 3.16
C GLU A 12 -11.34 -4.92 3.23
N ALA A 13 -12.24 -4.45 4.10
CA ALA A 13 -12.31 -3.07 4.55
C ALA A 13 -12.40 -3.06 6.08
N SER A 14 -11.56 -2.25 6.72
CA SER A 14 -11.51 -2.09 8.17
C SER A 14 -11.64 -0.62 8.54
N LYS A 15 -12.21 -0.33 9.71
CA LYS A 15 -12.23 1.01 10.33
C LYS A 15 -11.15 1.18 11.39
N ASN A 16 -10.28 0.18 11.56
CA ASN A 16 -9.18 0.24 12.51
C ASN A 16 -8.12 1.25 12.01
N GLU A 17 -7.77 2.21 12.85
CA GLU A 17 -6.80 3.27 12.57
C GLU A 17 -5.40 2.95 13.10
N ASP A 18 -5.23 1.79 13.74
CA ASP A 18 -3.94 1.30 14.23
C ASP A 18 -3.05 0.86 13.04
N TRP A 19 -1.95 1.58 12.86
CA TRP A 19 -1.00 1.32 11.78
C TRP A 19 -0.32 -0.05 11.91
N GLU A 20 0.04 -0.47 13.12
CA GLU A 20 0.72 -1.74 13.33
C GLU A 20 -0.21 -2.91 13.02
N TYR A 21 -1.48 -2.82 13.42
CA TYR A 21 -2.49 -3.78 13.03
C TYR A 21 -2.63 -3.87 11.51
N PHE A 22 -2.71 -2.73 10.82
CA PHE A 22 -2.78 -2.69 9.36
C PHE A 22 -1.53 -3.29 8.70
N ARG A 23 -0.34 -2.93 9.19
CA ARG A 23 0.95 -3.40 8.71
C ARG A 23 1.08 -4.91 8.86
N GLU A 24 0.84 -5.44 10.06
CA GLU A 24 0.91 -6.88 10.34
C GLU A 24 -0.04 -7.65 9.42
N LYS A 25 -1.24 -7.12 9.21
CA LYS A 25 -2.23 -7.71 8.33
C LYS A 25 -1.76 -7.76 6.87
N LEU A 26 -1.22 -6.67 6.34
CA LEU A 26 -0.73 -6.63 4.96
C LEU A 26 0.46 -7.58 4.77
N LEU A 27 1.38 -7.64 5.74
CA LEU A 27 2.57 -8.51 5.70
C LEU A 27 2.24 -10.00 5.84
N SER A 28 1.21 -10.34 6.62
CA SER A 28 0.76 -11.72 6.85
C SER A 28 -0.22 -12.23 5.80
N ALA A 29 -0.75 -11.35 4.95
CA ALA A 29 -1.76 -11.70 3.95
C ALA A 29 -1.24 -12.73 2.93
N ARG A 30 -1.92 -13.87 2.85
CA ARG A 30 -1.61 -15.00 1.95
C ARG A 30 -2.81 -15.37 1.11
N SER A 31 -2.56 -15.84 -0.11
CA SER A 31 -3.59 -16.32 -1.02
C SER A 31 -3.31 -17.77 -1.39
N VAL A 32 -4.38 -18.53 -1.64
CA VAL A 32 -4.28 -19.89 -2.15
C VAL A 32 -4.06 -19.79 -3.65
N GLN A 33 -2.93 -20.29 -4.12
CA GLN A 33 -2.62 -20.35 -5.54
C GLN A 33 -3.36 -21.50 -6.22
N LYS A 34 -3.37 -21.52 -7.56
CA LYS A 34 -4.06 -22.54 -8.38
C LYS A 34 -3.61 -23.98 -8.10
N ASN A 35 -2.41 -24.15 -7.55
CA ASN A 35 -1.85 -25.44 -7.14
C ASN A 35 -2.22 -25.85 -5.70
N GLY A 36 -3.08 -25.09 -5.01
CA GLY A 36 -3.51 -25.31 -3.63
C GLY A 36 -2.53 -24.84 -2.56
N GLN A 37 -1.39 -24.25 -2.93
CA GLN A 37 -0.40 -23.77 -1.97
C GLN A 37 -0.72 -22.35 -1.49
N MET A 38 -0.48 -22.08 -0.21
CA MET A 38 -0.55 -20.73 0.33
C MET A 38 0.75 -19.99 0.04
N ALA A 39 0.65 -18.85 -0.64
CA ALA A 39 1.79 -18.00 -0.94
C ALA A 39 1.52 -16.54 -0.59
N LYS A 40 2.60 -15.77 -0.43
CA LYS A 40 2.52 -14.30 -0.42
C LYS A 40 2.34 -13.86 -1.87
N ASP A 41 1.28 -13.10 -2.11
CA ASP A 41 0.98 -12.53 -3.42
C ASP A 41 0.91 -10.99 -3.29
N PRO A 42 1.14 -10.25 -4.39
CA PRO A 42 1.03 -8.80 -4.37
C PRO A 42 -0.40 -8.35 -4.05
N ARG A 43 -0.52 -7.19 -3.41
CA ARG A 43 -1.80 -6.60 -2.99
C ARG A 43 -1.76 -5.08 -3.09
N TYR A 44 -2.92 -4.47 -3.27
CA TYR A 44 -3.06 -3.04 -3.07
C TYR A 44 -3.80 -2.79 -1.76
N ALA A 45 -3.39 -1.75 -1.06
CA ALA A 45 -4.11 -1.25 0.09
C ALA A 45 -4.28 0.26 -0.04
N ILE A 46 -5.40 0.76 0.47
CA ILE A 46 -5.67 2.18 0.63
C ILE A 46 -5.80 2.41 2.12
N TYR A 47 -5.07 3.38 2.64
CA TYR A 47 -5.05 3.65 4.07
C TYR A 47 -5.16 5.16 4.30
N ASP A 48 -5.93 5.56 5.31
CA ASP A 48 -5.93 6.95 5.78
C ASP A 48 -4.83 7.12 6.84
N PHE A 49 -3.68 7.62 6.39
CA PHE A 49 -2.47 7.67 7.19
C PHE A 49 -2.44 8.91 8.07
N HIS A 50 -2.66 8.71 9.37
CA HIS A 50 -2.53 9.72 10.41
C HIS A 50 -1.07 9.84 10.86
N TYR A 51 -0.51 11.05 10.81
CA TYR A 51 0.84 11.32 11.28
C TYR A 51 0.93 12.70 11.93
N GLN A 52 1.87 12.82 12.86
CA GLN A 52 2.17 14.08 13.50
C GLN A 52 3.13 14.89 12.64
N LEU A 53 2.88 16.19 12.52
CA LEU A 53 3.84 17.11 11.93
C LEU A 53 5.03 17.30 12.87
N THR A 54 6.20 17.52 12.28
CA THR A 54 7.38 17.99 13.02
C THR A 54 7.03 19.28 13.78
N ASP A 55 7.69 19.48 14.92
CA ASP A 55 7.58 20.71 15.74
C ASP A 55 6.23 20.97 16.42
N GLY A 56 5.35 19.97 16.53
CA GLY A 56 4.13 20.09 17.31
C GLY A 56 3.02 20.90 16.62
N GLU A 57 3.12 21.13 15.31
CA GLU A 57 2.10 21.81 14.48
C GLU A 57 0.77 21.03 14.32
N GLY A 58 0.56 19.99 15.14
CA GLY A 58 -0.63 19.16 15.15
C GLY A 58 -0.54 17.89 14.30
N TYR A 59 -1.70 17.27 14.10
CA TYR A 59 -1.85 16.03 13.34
C TYR A 59 -2.38 16.31 11.94
N ARG A 60 -1.95 15.51 10.97
CA ARG A 60 -2.52 15.48 9.62
C ARG A 60 -2.82 14.05 9.22
N ASN A 61 -3.78 13.93 8.32
CA ASN A 61 -4.11 12.67 7.67
C ASN A 61 -3.97 12.81 6.16
N LYS A 62 -3.60 11.70 5.51
CA LYS A 62 -3.46 11.61 4.05
C LYS A 62 -3.89 10.24 3.59
N ILE A 63 -4.74 10.20 2.57
CA ILE A 63 -5.04 8.94 1.89
C ILE A 63 -3.82 8.50 1.10
N VAL A 64 -3.29 7.32 1.43
CA VAL A 64 -2.13 6.73 0.78
C VAL A 64 -2.55 5.46 0.04
N PHE A 65 -1.99 5.28 -1.15
CA PHE A 65 -2.10 4.05 -1.93
C PHE A 65 -0.82 3.25 -1.74
N LEU A 66 -0.94 2.00 -1.30
CA LEU A 66 0.17 1.11 -0.97
C LEU A 66 0.12 -0.09 -1.91
N ALA A 67 1.09 -0.20 -2.82
CA ALA A 67 1.27 -1.36 -3.68
C ALA A 67 2.30 -2.30 -3.05
N TRP A 68 1.80 -3.31 -2.33
CA TRP A 68 2.61 -4.36 -1.71
C TRP A 68 2.93 -5.45 -2.73
N SER A 69 4.20 -5.75 -2.93
CA SER A 69 4.69 -6.75 -3.86
C SER A 69 5.87 -7.51 -3.24
N PRO A 70 5.62 -8.50 -2.38
CA PRO A 70 6.69 -9.19 -1.67
C PRO A 70 7.67 -9.85 -2.63
N ASP A 71 8.96 -9.81 -2.32
CA ASP A 71 10.01 -10.31 -3.22
C ASP A 71 9.88 -11.80 -3.56
N ASP A 72 9.32 -12.58 -2.64
CA ASP A 72 9.06 -14.02 -2.81
C ASP A 72 7.78 -14.33 -3.63
N SER A 73 7.09 -13.31 -4.16
CA SER A 73 5.92 -13.54 -5.02
C SER A 73 6.33 -14.03 -6.41
N GLY A 74 5.48 -14.86 -7.03
CA GLY A 74 5.69 -15.30 -8.40
C GLY A 74 5.75 -14.13 -9.41
N VAL A 75 6.61 -14.26 -10.44
CA VAL A 75 6.83 -13.22 -11.47
C VAL A 75 5.54 -12.81 -12.17
N LYS A 76 4.69 -13.77 -12.52
CA LYS A 76 3.43 -13.51 -13.24
C LYS A 76 2.44 -12.66 -12.40
N PRO A 77 2.13 -13.02 -11.14
CA PRO A 77 1.39 -12.13 -10.25
C PRO A 77 1.97 -10.72 -10.16
N LYS A 78 3.29 -10.57 -9.92
CA LYS A 78 3.94 -9.26 -9.84
C LYS A 78 3.69 -8.42 -11.10
N MET A 79 3.85 -9.02 -12.28
CA MET A 79 3.64 -8.33 -13.55
C MET A 79 2.20 -7.84 -13.70
N VAL A 80 1.20 -8.70 -13.43
CA VAL A 80 -0.21 -8.33 -13.54
C VAL A 80 -0.59 -7.19 -12.57
N TYR A 81 -0.12 -7.28 -11.32
CA TYR A 81 -0.33 -6.22 -10.34
C TYR A 81 0.42 -4.94 -10.70
N ALA A 82 1.62 -5.01 -11.27
CA ALA A 82 2.28 -3.80 -11.77
C ALA A 82 1.47 -3.14 -12.90
N SER A 83 0.98 -3.92 -13.86
CA SER A 83 0.19 -3.41 -15.00
C SER A 83 -1.18 -2.84 -14.59
N SER A 84 -1.81 -3.38 -13.55
CA SER A 84 -3.15 -2.96 -13.12
C SER A 84 -3.14 -1.74 -12.18
N LYS A 85 -1.98 -1.42 -11.59
CA LYS A 85 -1.82 -0.36 -10.59
C LYS A 85 -2.32 1.00 -11.09
N GLY A 86 -1.93 1.37 -12.31
CA GLY A 86 -2.25 2.67 -12.88
C GLY A 86 -3.76 2.88 -13.07
N SER A 87 -4.47 1.87 -13.55
CA SER A 87 -5.93 1.92 -13.74
C SER A 87 -6.67 1.98 -12.41
N LEU A 88 -6.25 1.18 -11.42
CA LEU A 88 -6.86 1.21 -10.08
C LEU A 88 -6.65 2.57 -9.41
N LYS A 89 -5.43 3.11 -9.44
CA LYS A 89 -5.15 4.42 -8.85
C LYS A 89 -6.00 5.52 -9.47
N LYS A 90 -6.20 5.50 -10.80
CA LYS A 90 -7.03 6.48 -11.51
C LYS A 90 -8.51 6.38 -11.17
N SER A 91 -9.00 5.23 -10.70
CA SER A 91 -10.39 5.10 -10.23
C SER A 91 -10.57 5.55 -8.78
N LEU A 92 -9.52 5.98 -8.10
CA LEU A 92 -9.55 6.40 -6.70
C LEU A 92 -9.27 7.91 -6.62
N ASP A 93 -10.21 8.65 -6.04
CA ASP A 93 -10.05 10.07 -5.81
C ASP A 93 -9.31 10.35 -4.48
N GLY A 94 -8.55 11.44 -4.44
CA GLY A 94 -7.95 11.93 -3.21
C GLY A 94 -6.68 11.21 -2.73
N ILE A 95 -6.12 10.28 -3.51
CA ILE A 95 -4.82 9.66 -3.23
C ILE A 95 -3.73 10.74 -3.21
N ALA A 96 -3.15 10.98 -2.04
CA ALA A 96 -2.09 11.97 -1.86
C ALA A 96 -0.71 11.39 -2.17
N TYR A 97 -0.49 10.12 -1.81
CA TYR A 97 0.79 9.44 -1.99
C TYR A 97 0.59 8.02 -2.53
N ASP A 98 1.57 7.58 -3.30
CA ASP A 98 1.61 6.26 -3.91
C ASP A 98 2.93 5.61 -3.55
N PHE A 99 2.84 4.51 -2.80
CA PHE A 99 3.96 3.75 -2.30
C PHE A 99 4.08 2.43 -3.04
N GLN A 100 5.30 2.06 -3.37
CA GLN A 100 5.65 0.71 -3.79
C GLN A 100 6.50 0.09 -2.71
N LEU A 101 6.03 -1.05 -2.20
CA LEU A 101 6.57 -1.72 -1.02
C LEU A 101 6.89 -3.17 -1.41
N ASN A 102 8.10 -3.63 -1.12
CA ASN A 102 8.55 -4.98 -1.49
C ASN A 102 8.98 -5.81 -0.26
N ASP A 103 9.35 -5.15 0.83
CA ASP A 103 9.72 -5.79 2.09
C ASP A 103 9.08 -5.14 3.33
N SER A 104 9.30 -5.73 4.49
CA SER A 104 8.76 -5.23 5.75
C SER A 104 9.32 -3.87 6.17
N GLU A 105 10.51 -3.50 5.70
CA GLU A 105 11.18 -2.24 6.05
C GLU A 105 10.54 -1.06 5.31
N ASP A 106 10.09 -1.29 4.07
CA ASP A 106 9.38 -0.29 3.26
C ASP A 106 8.09 0.20 3.93
N ILE A 107 7.38 -0.69 4.65
CA ILE A 107 6.09 -0.39 5.32
C ILE A 107 6.24 0.09 6.77
N GLU A 108 7.45 0.20 7.30
CA GLU A 108 7.65 0.76 8.64
C GLU A 108 7.06 2.17 8.74
N TYR A 109 6.47 2.49 9.90
CA TYR A 109 5.83 3.79 10.13
C TYR A 109 6.77 4.96 9.80
N ASP A 110 8.01 4.91 10.29
CA ASP A 110 9.05 5.91 10.01
C ASP A 110 9.40 6.00 8.52
N SER A 111 9.43 4.87 7.80
CA SER A 111 9.67 4.84 6.35
C SER A 111 8.56 5.60 5.61
N ILE A 112 7.30 5.36 5.95
CA ILE A 112 6.15 6.05 5.34
C ILE A 112 6.16 7.54 5.69
N VAL A 113 6.32 7.91 6.97
CA VAL A 113 6.38 9.31 7.43
C VAL A 113 7.51 10.07 6.74
N LYS A 114 8.70 9.45 6.63
CA LYS A 114 9.85 10.05 5.97
C LYS A 114 9.59 10.35 4.49
N ASN A 115 8.89 9.47 3.79
CA ASN A 115 8.53 9.71 2.40
C ASN A 115 7.46 10.80 2.24
N ILE A 116 6.43 10.79 3.09
CA ILE A 116 5.39 11.83 3.10
C ILE A 116 5.99 13.21 3.38
N SER A 117 6.89 13.30 4.37
CA SER A 117 7.54 14.56 4.78
C SER A 117 8.52 15.07 3.72
N ARG A 118 9.30 14.20 3.07
CA ARG A 118 10.23 14.59 1.98
C ARG A 118 9.51 15.20 0.79
N ALA A 119 8.35 14.67 0.42
CA ALA A 119 7.57 15.22 -0.68
C ALA A 119 7.09 16.66 -0.41
N LYS A 120 6.95 17.05 0.86
CA LYS A 120 6.59 18.42 1.27
C LYS A 120 7.73 19.42 1.02
N ALA A 121 8.98 18.98 1.02
CA ALA A 121 10.16 19.83 0.79
C ALA A 121 10.39 20.17 -0.70
N GLY A 122 9.66 19.54 -1.63
CA GLY A 122 9.78 19.76 -3.08
C GLY A 122 8.77 20.75 -3.68
N SER A 123 7.86 21.32 -2.88
CA SER A 123 6.90 22.36 -3.32
C SER A 123 7.22 23.70 -2.65
N SER A 124 8.46 24.14 -2.85
CA SER A 124 8.81 25.56 -2.82
C SER A 124 9.61 25.80 -4.09
N ALA A 125 8.95 26.34 -5.10
CA ALA A 125 9.62 27.00 -6.21
C ALA A 125 8.92 28.37 -6.42
N PRO A 126 9.70 29.42 -6.66
CA PRO A 126 9.31 30.84 -6.59
C PRO A 126 8.32 31.30 -7.66
#